data_AF-A0A954KVX0-F1
#
_entry.id   AF-A0A954KVX0-F1
#
_cell.length_a   1.000
_cell.length_b   1.000
_cell.length_c   1.000
_cell.angle_alpha   90.00
_cell.angle_beta   90.00
_cell.angle_gamma   90.00
#
_symmetry.space_group_name_H-M   'P 1'
#
loop_
_entity.id
_entity.type
_entity.pdbx_description
1 polymer ?
#
loop_
_entity_poly.entity_id
_entity_poly.type
_entity_poly.pdbx_seq_one_letter_code
_entity_poly.pdbx_strand_id
1 'polypeptide(L)'
;NSADKARNDVLEIREQLKAFPPCEVVWDIEDPAAKPPWGDDISTEITDLSNYFVTSTGRDVFEVLIECLEASRLEASDMTIEQY
;
A
#
# COMPACT_ATOMS: atom_id res chain seq x y z
N ASN A 1 1.88 17.67 -10.78
CA ASN A 1 1.66 17.58 -9.33
C ASN A 1 2.33 16.29 -8.84
N SER A 2 3.21 16.37 -7.83
CA SER A 2 3.97 15.21 -7.35
C SER A 2 3.09 14.16 -6.67
N ALA A 3 2.01 14.59 -6.00
CA ALA A 3 1.09 13.70 -5.31
C ALA A 3 0.27 12.83 -6.28
N ASP A 4 -0.22 13.40 -7.39
CA ASP A 4 -0.97 12.64 -8.39
C ASP A 4 -0.09 11.57 -9.07
N LYS A 5 1.20 11.89 -9.29
CA LYS A 5 2.16 10.90 -9.80
C LYS A 5 2.36 9.77 -8.80
N ALA A 6 2.67 10.09 -7.53
CA ALA A 6 2.86 9.09 -6.49
C ALA A 6 1.65 8.17 -6.32
N ARG A 7 0.43 8.73 -6.40
CA ARG A 7 -0.82 7.96 -6.35
C ARG A 7 -0.92 6.97 -7.51
N ASN A 8 -0.60 7.41 -8.73
CA ASN A 8 -0.63 6.54 -9.89
C ASN A 8 0.44 5.44 -9.81
N ASP A 9 1.65 5.78 -9.36
CA ASP A 9 2.74 4.82 -9.15
C ASP A 9 2.30 3.74 -8.12
N VAL A 10 1.64 4.12 -7.02
CA VAL A 10 1.11 3.19 -6.01
C VAL A 10 0.03 2.27 -6.60
N LEU A 11 -0.88 2.81 -7.41
CA LEU A 11 -1.91 2.01 -8.08
C LEU A 11 -1.31 1.01 -9.08
N GLU A 12 -0.29 1.43 -9.83
CA GLU A 12 0.42 0.58 -10.77
C GLU A 12 1.17 -0.55 -10.05
N ILE A 13 1.87 -0.24 -8.96
CA ILE A 13 2.54 -1.24 -8.12
C ILE A 13 1.53 -2.26 -7.57
N ARG A 14 0.39 -1.80 -7.04
CA ARG A 14 -0.67 -2.69 -6.53
C ARG A 14 -1.16 -3.64 -7.63
N GLU A 15 -1.37 -3.12 -8.84
CA GLU A 15 -1.83 -3.93 -9.96
C GLU A 15 -0.79 -4.97 -10.40
N GLN A 16 0.49 -4.60 -10.46
CA GLN A 16 1.56 -5.54 -10.79
C GLN A 16 1.70 -6.63 -9.73
N LEU A 17 1.48 -6.31 -8.46
CA LEU A 17 1.57 -7.28 -7.36
C LEU A 17 0.48 -8.36 -7.37
N LYS A 18 -0.66 -8.13 -8.07
CA LYS A 18 -1.71 -9.15 -8.25
C LYS A 18 -1.24 -10.38 -9.01
N ALA A 19 -0.16 -10.26 -9.78
CA ALA A 19 0.39 -11.38 -10.54
C ALA A 19 1.10 -12.42 -9.66
N PHE A 20 1.38 -12.10 -8.40
CA PHE A 20 2.20 -12.92 -7.53
C PHE A 20 1.37 -13.52 -6.38
N PRO A 21 1.41 -14.85 -6.20
CA PRO A 21 0.71 -15.50 -5.10
C PRO A 21 1.39 -15.20 -3.74
N PRO A 22 0.69 -15.42 -2.61
CA PRO A 22 1.21 -15.11 -1.28
C PRO A 22 2.50 -15.86 -0.91
N CYS A 23 2.74 -17.04 -1.51
CA CYS A 23 3.94 -17.83 -1.27
C CYS A 23 5.21 -17.23 -1.89
N GLU A 24 5.09 -16.24 -2.77
CA GLU A 24 6.21 -15.50 -3.38
C GLU A 24 6.59 -14.24 -2.58
N VAL A 25 6.02 -14.07 -1.38
CA VAL A 25 6.37 -12.95 -0.51
C VAL A 25 7.87 -12.95 -0.18
N VAL A 26 8.50 -11.78 -0.32
CA VAL A 26 9.85 -11.53 0.18
C VAL A 26 9.70 -10.87 1.55
N TRP A 27 10.09 -11.59 2.61
CA TRP A 27 10.02 -11.08 3.99
C TRP A 27 11.22 -10.20 4.34
N ASP A 28 12.41 -10.66 3.96
CA ASP A 28 13.67 -9.95 4.18
C ASP A 28 14.38 -9.78 2.84
N ILE A 29 14.76 -8.55 2.51
CA ILE A 29 15.47 -8.23 1.27
C ILE A 29 16.94 -8.63 1.34
N GLU A 30 17.52 -8.67 2.55
CA GLU A 30 18.91 -9.09 2.78
C GLU A 30 19.04 -10.62 2.82
N ASP A 31 17.95 -11.32 3.16
CA ASP A 31 17.85 -12.78 3.11
C ASP A 31 16.56 -13.23 2.40
N PRO A 32 16.58 -13.38 1.06
CA PRO A 32 15.41 -13.80 0.29
C PRO A 32 14.87 -15.20 0.64
N ALA A 33 15.64 -16.02 1.38
CA ALA A 33 15.19 -17.32 1.86
C ALA A 33 14.44 -17.22 3.20
N ALA A 34 14.53 -16.08 3.88
CA ALA A 34 13.82 -15.83 5.13
C ALA A 34 12.31 -15.85 4.89
N LYS A 35 11.59 -16.50 5.82
CA LYS A 35 10.14 -16.56 5.83
C LYS A 35 9.57 -15.57 6.84
N PRO A 36 8.34 -15.06 6.63
CA PRO A 36 7.67 -14.25 7.62
C PRO A 36 7.44 -15.05 8.92
N PRO A 37 7.42 -14.39 10.08
CA PRO A 37 7.33 -15.07 11.38
C PRO A 37 6.02 -15.84 11.59
N TRP A 38 4.97 -15.51 10.84
CA TRP A 38 3.69 -16.24 10.82
C TRP A 38 3.66 -17.40 9.80
N GLY A 39 4.70 -17.58 8.98
CA GLY A 39 4.77 -18.64 7.98
C GLY A 39 3.59 -18.59 7.01
N ASP A 40 2.91 -19.73 6.84
CA ASP A 40 1.76 -19.88 5.94
C ASP A 40 0.40 -19.63 6.63
N ASP A 41 0.40 -19.23 7.91
CA ASP A 41 -0.80 -18.92 8.69
C ASP A 41 -1.28 -17.48 8.38
N ILE A 42 -1.82 -17.31 7.17
CA ILE A 42 -2.38 -16.05 6.69
C ILE A 42 -3.88 -16.17 6.43
N SER A 43 -4.60 -15.04 6.48
CA SER A 43 -6.03 -14.99 6.19
C SER A 43 -6.34 -15.54 4.80
N THR A 44 -7.43 -16.31 4.68
CA THR A 44 -7.92 -16.81 3.38
C THR A 44 -8.38 -15.71 2.43
N GLU A 45 -8.57 -14.49 2.94
CA GLU A 45 -8.88 -13.31 2.14
C GLU A 45 -7.66 -12.77 1.39
N ILE A 46 -6.44 -13.14 1.80
CA ILE A 46 -5.19 -12.78 1.12
C ILE A 46 -4.98 -13.75 -0.05
N THR A 47 -5.12 -13.25 -1.28
CA THR A 47 -5.08 -14.07 -2.50
C THR A 47 -3.82 -13.87 -3.32
N ASP A 48 -3.15 -12.73 -3.15
CA ASP A 48 -1.97 -12.31 -3.90
C ASP A 48 -1.21 -11.21 -3.15
N LEU A 49 -0.09 -10.74 -3.69
CA LEU A 49 0.74 -9.73 -3.01
C LEU A 49 0.10 -8.33 -2.97
N SER A 50 -0.97 -8.07 -3.72
CA SER A 50 -1.64 -6.75 -3.72
C SER A 50 -2.48 -6.49 -2.47
N ASN A 51 -2.80 -7.53 -1.70
CA ASN A 51 -3.54 -7.45 -0.44
C ASN A 51 -2.86 -8.21 0.72
N TYR A 52 -1.57 -8.51 0.59
CA TYR A 52 -0.81 -9.30 1.58
C TYR A 52 -0.55 -8.55 2.89
N PHE A 53 -0.23 -7.25 2.80
CA PHE A 53 0.10 -6.44 3.96
C PHE A 53 -1.09 -5.64 4.45
N VAL A 54 -1.33 -5.73 5.76
CA VAL A 54 -2.33 -4.95 6.47
C VAL A 54 -1.69 -4.08 7.55
N THR A 55 -2.34 -2.97 7.88
CA THR A 55 -1.94 -2.13 9.00
C THR A 55 -2.17 -2.84 10.33
N SER A 56 -1.63 -2.29 11.42
CA SER A 56 -1.94 -2.76 12.78
C SER A 56 -3.43 -2.69 13.14
N THR A 57 -4.23 -1.94 12.37
CA THR A 57 -5.69 -1.84 12.50
C THR A 57 -6.43 -2.77 11.53
N GLY A 58 -5.73 -3.62 10.78
CA GLY A 58 -6.30 -4.59 9.85
C GLY A 58 -6.76 -4.00 8.51
N ARG A 59 -6.34 -2.78 8.16
CA ARG A 59 -6.69 -2.15 6.87
C ARG A 59 -5.66 -2.53 5.80
N ASP A 60 -6.10 -2.63 4.55
CA ASP A 60 -5.21 -2.80 3.40
C ASP A 60 -4.20 -1.64 3.32
N VAL A 61 -2.90 -1.96 3.22
CA VAL A 61 -1.83 -0.94 3.20
C VAL A 61 -1.91 -0.03 1.98
N PHE A 62 -2.28 -0.55 0.81
CA PHE A 62 -2.40 0.26 -0.41
C PHE A 62 -3.56 1.25 -0.30
N GLU A 63 -4.68 0.84 0.29
CA GLU A 63 -5.81 1.75 0.54
C GLU A 63 -5.40 2.92 1.43
N VAL A 64 -4.70 2.62 2.54
CA VAL A 64 -4.21 3.67 3.46
C VAL A 64 -3.21 4.59 2.76
N LEU A 65 -2.29 4.07 1.94
CA LEU A 65 -1.35 4.88 1.18
C LEU A 65 -2.06 5.81 0.19
N ILE A 66 -3.06 5.32 -0.53
CA ILE A 66 -3.85 6.12 -1.48
C ILE A 66 -4.60 7.23 -0.74
N GLU A 67 -5.26 6.92 0.37
CA GLU A 67 -5.96 7.91 1.21
C GLU A 67 -5.02 9.01 1.71
N CYS A 68 -3.82 8.64 2.20
CA CYS A 68 -2.83 9.60 2.66
C CYS A 68 -2.34 10.51 1.52
N LEU A 69 -2.11 9.98 0.32
CA LEU A 69 -1.68 10.76 -0.84
C LEU A 69 -2.78 11.71 -1.31
N GLU A 70 -4.05 11.27 -1.29
CA GLU A 70 -5.20 12.11 -1.62
C GLU A 70 -5.42 13.23 -0.60
N ALA A 71 -5.29 12.93 0.71
CA ALA A 71 -5.36 13.92 1.78
C ALA A 71 -4.24 14.97 1.65
N SER A 72 -3.00 14.53 1.42
CA SER A 72 -1.84 15.41 1.22
C SER A 72 -2.04 16.36 0.04
N ARG A 73 -2.68 15.89 -1.04
CA ARG A 73 -3.03 16.74 -2.19
C ARG A 73 -4.03 17.84 -1.82
N LEU A 74 -5.06 17.51 -1.03
CA LEU A 74 -6.09 18.46 -0.61
C LEU A 74 -5.53 19.53 0.33
N GLU A 75 -4.62 19.16 1.24
CA GLU A 75 -3.95 20.12 2.13
C GLU A 75 -2.94 21.01 1.40
N ALA A 76 -2.36 20.52 0.29
CA ALA A 76 -1.45 21.30 -0.55
C ALA A 76 -2.16 22.27 -1.52
N SER A 77 -3.48 22.17 -1.67
CA SER A 77 -4.28 23.16 -2.41
C SER A 77 -4.66 24.34 -1.53
N ASP A 78 -4.24 25.53 -1.96
CA ASP A 78 -4.31 26.85 -1.31
C ASP A 78 -5.56 27.07 -0.43
N MET A 79 -5.34 27.26 0.87
CA MET A 79 -6.37 27.75 1.79
C MET A 79 -6.47 29.27 1.63
N THR A 80 -7.30 29.74 0.69
CA THR A 80 -7.66 31.16 0.63
C THR A 80 -8.59 31.52 1.78
N ILE A 81 -8.05 32.26 2.75
CA ILE A 81 -8.86 32.96 3.75
C ILE A 81 -9.45 34.19 3.07
N GLU A 82 -10.72 34.13 2.69
CA GLU A 82 -11.48 35.32 2.33
C GLU A 82 -11.77 36.11 3.61
N GLN A 83 -11.08 37.25 3.80
CA GLN A 83 -11.45 38.23 4.82
C GLN A 83 -12.66 39.02 4.32
N TYR A 84 -13.79 38.86 5.01
CA TYR A 84 -14.99 39.70 4.87
C TYR A 84 -14.80 41.07 5.53
#